data_AF-A0AA39TA57-F1
#
_entry.id   AF-A0AA39TA57-F1
#
_cell.length_a   1.000
_cell.length_b   1.000
_cell.length_c   1.000
_cell.angle_alpha   90.00
_cell.angle_beta   90.00
_cell.angle_gamma   90.00
#
_symmetry.space_group_name_H-M   'P 1'
#
loop_
_entity.id
_entity.type
_entity.pdbx_description
1 polymer ?
#
loop_
_entity_poly.entity_id
_entity_poly.type
_entity_poly.pdbx_seq_one_letter_code
_entity_poly.pdbx_strand_id
1 'polypeptide(L)'
;MFDDRSSIFSSGHSSQHGSISNSEAGSHTGRARVDGKEFFRQVRSRLSYEQFGAFLANVKELNAHKQTREETLRKADEIFGTENKDLYAIFEGLITRNVH
;
A
#
# COMPACT_ATOMS: atom_id res chain seq x y z
N MET A 1 -17.03 22.86 63.35
CA MET A 1 -15.78 23.40 62.77
C MET A 1 -15.58 22.73 61.42
N PHE A 2 -15.81 23.50 60.35
CA PHE A 2 -15.30 23.46 58.96
C PHE A 2 -14.59 22.19 58.42
N ASP A 3 -15.29 21.51 57.50
CA ASP A 3 -15.04 21.23 56.05
C ASP A 3 -13.69 20.83 55.41
N ASP A 4 -13.88 20.10 54.30
CA ASP A 4 -13.11 20.02 53.04
C ASP A 4 -11.89 19.08 52.90
N ARG A 5 -12.08 17.95 52.18
CA ARG A 5 -11.56 17.83 50.80
C ARG A 5 -12.01 16.56 50.05
N SER A 6 -12.55 16.81 48.85
CA SER A 6 -12.50 15.92 47.67
C SER A 6 -13.62 14.89 47.49
N SER A 7 -14.83 15.40 47.30
CA SER A 7 -15.53 15.38 46.01
C SER A 7 -15.40 14.17 45.05
N ILE A 8 -16.51 13.39 44.94
CA ILE A 8 -17.33 13.04 43.74
C ILE A 8 -16.57 12.77 42.42
N PHE A 9 -16.80 11.73 41.60
CA PHE A 9 -18.01 11.30 40.84
C PHE A 9 -17.68 9.92 40.20
N SER A 10 -18.44 8.82 40.36
CA SER A 10 -19.65 8.39 39.59
C SER A 10 -19.41 8.29 38.07
N SER A 11 -19.81 7.29 37.27
CA SER A 11 -20.47 5.98 37.37
C SER A 11 -20.43 5.34 35.97
N GLY A 12 -20.35 4.00 35.88
CA GLY A 12 -21.02 3.15 34.86
C GLY A 12 -20.55 3.11 33.39
N HIS A 13 -20.16 1.93 32.90
CA HIS A 13 -20.83 1.28 31.76
C HIS A 13 -20.44 -0.21 31.60
N SER A 14 -21.44 -1.07 31.52
CA SER A 14 -21.35 -2.45 31.04
C SER A 14 -21.56 -2.47 29.51
N SER A 15 -20.78 -3.25 28.75
CA SER A 15 -21.03 -3.68 27.35
C SER A 15 -20.05 -4.82 27.02
N GLN A 16 -20.46 -6.09 26.93
CA GLN A 16 -21.08 -6.77 25.78
C GLN A 16 -20.29 -6.72 24.45
N HIS A 17 -19.95 -7.93 23.98
CA HIS A 17 -19.92 -8.38 22.57
C HIS A 17 -18.69 -8.07 21.70
N GLY A 18 -18.24 -9.07 20.92
CA GLY A 18 -17.45 -8.82 19.72
C GLY A 18 -16.40 -9.86 19.37
N SER A 19 -16.83 -10.93 18.70
CA SER A 19 -16.01 -11.87 17.94
C SER A 19 -15.04 -11.14 17.00
N ILE A 20 -13.77 -11.56 16.94
CA ILE A 20 -12.85 -11.12 15.88
C ILE A 20 -13.20 -11.86 14.58
N SER A 21 -14.17 -11.31 13.87
CA SER A 21 -14.47 -11.66 12.49
C SER A 21 -13.40 -11.09 11.57
N ASN A 22 -12.93 -11.96 10.68
CA ASN A 22 -12.23 -11.68 9.44
C ASN A 22 -13.07 -10.70 8.57
N SER A 23 -12.42 -9.96 7.65
CA SER A 23 -12.94 -8.92 6.72
C SER A 23 -13.15 -7.55 7.41
N GLU A 24 -12.59 -6.42 6.96
CA GLU A 24 -12.84 -5.66 5.72
C GLU A 24 -11.68 -4.63 5.57
N ALA A 25 -10.98 -4.55 4.45
CA ALA A 25 -11.26 -3.63 3.35
C ALA A 25 -11.29 -2.12 3.74
N GLY A 26 -10.25 -1.40 3.33
CA GLY A 26 -10.34 -0.01 2.87
C GLY A 26 -10.51 1.09 3.93
N SER A 27 -9.42 1.53 4.54
CA SER A 27 -9.34 2.88 5.14
C SER A 27 -7.90 3.36 5.24
N HIS A 28 -7.32 3.74 4.09
CA HIS A 28 -6.18 4.67 4.07
C HIS A 28 -6.49 5.79 3.08
N THR A 29 -7.49 6.60 3.45
CA THR A 29 -7.60 7.97 2.98
C THR A 29 -6.47 8.79 3.60
N GLY A 30 -5.43 9.06 2.81
CA GLY A 30 -4.48 10.10 3.18
C GLY A 30 -3.15 9.96 2.50
N ARG A 31 -3.07 10.33 1.21
CA ARG A 31 -1.82 10.65 0.46
C ARG A 31 -0.60 9.86 0.96
N ALA A 32 -0.77 8.56 1.16
CA ALA A 32 0.26 7.73 1.74
C ALA A 32 1.21 7.48 0.58
N ARG A 33 2.45 7.94 0.72
CA ARG A 33 3.55 7.53 -0.14
C ARG A 33 3.43 6.01 -0.27
N VAL A 34 3.00 5.53 -1.44
CA VAL A 34 2.73 4.11 -1.62
C VAL A 34 4.03 3.40 -1.32
N ASP A 35 4.04 2.58 -0.28
CA ASP A 35 5.23 1.83 0.08
C ASP A 35 5.48 0.79 -1.01
N GLY A 36 6.75 0.55 -1.38
CA GLY A 36 7.08 -0.46 -2.38
C GLY A 36 6.46 -1.81 -2.02
N LYS A 37 6.39 -2.15 -0.73
CA LYS A 37 5.80 -3.40 -0.25
C LYS A 37 4.29 -3.47 -0.48
N GLU A 38 3.57 -2.37 -0.30
CA GLU A 38 2.13 -2.31 -0.55
C GLU A 38 1.83 -2.33 -2.05
N PHE A 39 2.65 -1.65 -2.84
CA PHE A 39 2.56 -1.69 -4.31
C PHE A 39 2.67 -3.12 -4.84
N PHE A 40 3.69 -3.89 -4.43
CA PHE A 40 3.84 -5.28 -4.87
C PHE A 40 2.65 -6.17 -4.49
N ARG A 41 2.05 -5.94 -3.32
CA ARG A 41 0.83 -6.64 -2.91
C ARG A 41 -0.33 -6.33 -3.86
N GLN A 42 -0.48 -5.06 -4.24
CA GLN A 42 -1.53 -4.61 -5.14
C GLN A 42 -1.35 -5.15 -6.56
N VAL A 43 -0.12 -5.06 -7.10
CA VAL A 43 0.23 -5.59 -8.42
C VAL A 43 -0.05 -7.09 -8.49
N ARG A 44 0.35 -7.87 -7.47
CA ARG A 44 0.08 -9.31 -7.41
C ARG A 44 -1.42 -9.65 -7.40
N SER A 45 -2.24 -8.79 -6.80
CA SER A 45 -3.69 -8.99 -6.74
C SER A 45 -4.41 -8.60 -8.03
N ARG A 46 -3.80 -7.71 -8.83
CA ARG A 46 -4.42 -7.10 -10.03
C ARG A 46 -3.97 -7.80 -11.31
N LEU A 47 -2.71 -8.20 -11.39
CA LEU A 47 -2.13 -8.82 -12.58
C LEU A 47 -2.30 -10.33 -12.58
N SER A 48 -2.37 -10.89 -13.80
CA SER A 48 -2.26 -12.33 -14.01
C SER A 48 -0.87 -12.83 -13.60
N TYR A 49 -0.75 -14.13 -13.31
CA TYR A 49 0.51 -14.73 -12.90
C TYR A 49 1.65 -14.50 -13.90
N GLU A 50 1.36 -14.61 -15.21
CA GLU A 50 2.33 -14.36 -16.28
C GLU A 50 2.78 -12.89 -16.34
N GLN A 51 1.83 -11.96 -16.26
CA GLN A 51 2.10 -10.52 -16.21
C GLN A 51 2.92 -10.16 -14.97
N PHE A 52 2.56 -10.71 -13.81
CA PHE A 52 3.30 -10.49 -12.57
C PHE A 52 4.73 -11.05 -12.64
N GLY A 53 4.92 -12.22 -13.25
CA GLY A 53 6.25 -12.79 -13.51
C GLY A 53 7.09 -11.89 -14.41
N ALA A 54 6.52 -11.41 -15.52
CA ALA A 54 7.17 -10.46 -16.43
C ALA A 54 7.54 -9.16 -15.70
N PHE A 55 6.66 -8.66 -14.81
CA PHE A 55 6.92 -7.47 -14.00
C PHE A 55 8.12 -7.67 -13.07
N LEU A 56 8.20 -8.81 -12.37
CA LEU A 56 9.33 -9.12 -11.49
C LEU A 56 10.66 -9.22 -12.26
N ALA A 57 10.65 -9.81 -13.45
CA ALA A 57 11.83 -9.87 -14.32
C ALA A 57 12.28 -8.45 -14.72
N ASN A 58 11.33 -7.60 -15.13
CA ASN A 58 11.59 -6.22 -15.51
C ASN A 58 12.20 -5.41 -14.36
N VAL A 59 11.65 -5.54 -13.15
CA VAL A 59 12.21 -4.88 -11.95
C VAL A 59 13.59 -5.43 -11.58
N LYS A 60 13.83 -6.74 -11.72
CA LYS A 60 15.16 -7.33 -11.50
C LYS A 60 16.20 -6.76 -12.45
N GLU A 61 15.88 -6.58 -13.72
CA GLU A 61 16.79 -5.98 -14.70
C GLU A 61 17.13 -4.52 -14.37
N LEU A 62 16.14 -3.74 -13.93
CA LEU A 62 16.37 -2.37 -13.45
C LEU A 62 17.29 -2.35 -12.20
N ASN A 63 17.05 -3.24 -11.22
CA ASN A 63 17.89 -3.35 -10.02
C ASN A 63 19.31 -3.83 -10.34
N ALA A 64 19.48 -4.64 -11.38
CA ALA A 64 20.79 -5.09 -11.86
C ALA A 64 21.54 -4.01 -12.66
N HIS A 65 20.95 -2.81 -12.82
CA HIS A 65 21.44 -1.74 -13.70
C HIS A 65 21.68 -2.21 -15.14
N LYS A 66 20.99 -3.27 -15.57
CA LYS A 66 21.08 -3.82 -16.94
C LYS A 66 20.15 -3.11 -17.92
N GLN A 67 19.22 -2.31 -17.41
CA GLN A 67 18.21 -1.62 -18.18
C GLN A 67 18.03 -0.19 -17.64
N THR A 68 17.70 0.76 -18.54
CA THR A 68 17.38 2.14 -18.17
C THR A 68 16.00 2.26 -17.55
N ARG A 69 15.74 3.38 -16.86
CA ARG A 69 14.42 3.66 -16.29
C ARG A 69 13.35 3.74 -17.39
N GLU A 70 13.62 4.45 -18.49
CA GLU A 70 12.66 4.57 -19.60
C GLU A 70 12.25 3.21 -20.17
N GLU A 71 13.21 2.31 -20.38
CA GLU A 71 12.92 0.99 -20.95
C GLU A 71 12.14 0.12 -19.96
N THR A 72 12.42 0.26 -18.65
CA THR A 72 11.66 -0.40 -17.59
C THR A 72 10.22 0.08 -17.55
N LEU A 73 10.01 1.39 -17.70
CA LEU A 73 8.68 1.99 -17.75
C LEU A 73 7.89 1.53 -18.97
N ARG A 74 8.52 1.50 -20.15
CA ARG A 74 7.87 1.00 -21.37
C ARG A 74 7.38 -0.44 -21.22
N LYS A 75 8.26 -1.34 -20.74
CA LYS A 75 7.88 -2.73 -20.45
C LYS A 75 6.78 -2.81 -19.39
N ALA A 76 6.83 -1.97 -18.35
CA ALA A 76 5.82 -1.95 -17.32
C ALA A 76 4.44 -1.50 -17.86
N ASP A 77 4.39 -0.52 -18.77
CA ASP A 77 3.16 -0.10 -19.46
C ASP A 77 2.53 -1.25 -20.26
N GLU A 78 3.35 -2.03 -20.99
CA GLU A 78 2.87 -3.22 -21.70
C GLU A 78 2.35 -4.31 -20.75
N ILE A 79 3.01 -4.52 -19.61
CA ILE A 79 2.63 -5.54 -18.63
C ILE A 79 1.35 -5.17 -17.88
N PHE A 80 1.23 -3.91 -17.46
CA PHE A 80 0.06 -3.40 -16.75
C PHE A 80 -1.14 -3.23 -17.69
N GLY A 81 -0.88 -2.86 -18.94
CA GLY A 81 -1.87 -2.59 -19.95
C GLY A 81 -2.73 -1.37 -19.62
N THR A 82 -3.74 -1.15 -20.45
CA THR A 82 -4.66 -0.01 -20.30
C THR A 82 -5.55 -0.10 -19.06
N GLU A 83 -5.75 -1.31 -18.53
CA GLU A 83 -6.62 -1.59 -17.38
C GLU A 83 -5.98 -1.22 -16.04
N ASN A 84 -4.65 -1.18 -15.94
CA ASN A 84 -3.93 -0.93 -14.69
C ASN A 84 -2.97 0.28 -14.79
N LYS A 85 -3.37 1.33 -15.51
CA LYS A 85 -2.57 2.56 -15.67
C LYS A 85 -2.26 3.26 -14.35
N ASP A 86 -3.08 3.07 -13.32
CA ASP A 86 -2.80 3.55 -11.97
C ASP A 86 -1.52 2.92 -11.39
N LEU A 87 -1.29 1.63 -11.65
CA LEU A 87 -0.07 0.93 -11.23
C LEU A 87 1.18 1.50 -11.92
N TYR A 88 1.06 1.88 -13.20
CA TYR A 88 2.15 2.55 -13.94
C TYR A 88 2.55 3.86 -13.24
N ALA A 89 1.58 4.75 -12.98
CA ALA A 89 1.86 6.05 -12.39
C ALA A 89 2.51 5.93 -10.99
N ILE A 90 2.07 4.95 -10.19
CA ILE A 90 2.67 4.66 -8.89
C ILE A 90 4.11 4.11 -9.06
N PHE A 91 4.31 3.17 -9.97
CA PHE A 91 5.62 2.57 -10.25
C PHE A 91 6.64 3.61 -10.72
N GLU A 92 6.24 4.51 -11.62
CA GLU A 92 7.06 5.61 -12.10
C GLU A 92 7.51 6.53 -10.96
N GLY A 93 6.59 6.87 -10.05
CA GLY A 93 6.90 7.64 -8.85
C GLY A 93 7.86 6.92 -7.89
N LEU A 94 7.75 5.59 -7.77
CA LEU A 94 8.61 4.77 -6.93
C LEU A 94 10.05 4.71 -7.45
N ILE A 95 10.24 4.43 -8.74
CA ILE A 95 11.58 4.28 -9.32
C ILE A 95 12.29 5.62 -9.51
N THR A 96 11.54 6.70 -9.78
CA THR A 96 12.13 8.05 -9.96
C THR A 96 12.67 8.60 -8.65
N ARG A 97 12.04 8.22 -7.53
CA ARG A 97 12.44 8.68 -6.20
C ARG A 97 13.58 7.88 -5.56
N ASN A 98 13.72 6.60 -5.93
CA ASN A 98 14.76 5.71 -5.38
C ASN A 98 16.10 5.77 -6.15
N VAL A 99 16.19 6.53 -7.25
CA VAL A 99 17.43 6.73 -8.04
C VAL A 99 18.16 8.02 -7.59
N HIS A 100 18.30 8.21 -6.28
CA HIS A 100 19.13 9.26 -5.68
C HIS A 100 20.11 8.67 -4.67
#